data_AF-A0A2A2KMP8-F1
#
_entry.id   AF-A0A2A2KMP8-F1
#
_cell.length_a   1.000
_cell.length_b   1.000
_cell.length_c   1.000
_cell.angle_alpha   90.00
_cell.angle_beta   90.00
_cell.angle_gamma   90.00
#
_symmetry.space_group_name_H-M   'P 1'
#
loop_
_entity.id
_entity.type
_entity.pdbx_description
1 polymer ?
#
loop_
_entity_poly.entity_id
_entity_poly.type
_entity_poly.pdbx_seq_one_letter_code
_entity_poly.pdbx_strand_id
1 'polypeptide(L)'
;VDRTMTGQPIQDSREAIINAVMDSLGAYSKTIGQGRAGLLTPKEGHLKYFPQYALAMLKHTAFAAGRSIKLDERAAAMLMFRFCPLEQILSELYPKLYRLNQLAQPPVGRDENGEDIIEWPQPLPCSFEYVHRDGAYLLETGSALYLYVTSYTDQQFMLDAFGADYNNIKQCLLDEVNNDVARRVQAFIKKVVGLKFYLGPLIIVKEDLPNKQLFARRLVDDRTENTFSYVEFINYIRREMNK
;
A
#
# COMPACT_ATOMS: atom_id res chain seq x y z
N VAL A 1 -6.17 -18.54 -4.65
CA VAL A 1 -7.64 -18.41 -4.46
C VAL A 1 -8.30 -19.77 -4.57
N ASP A 2 -8.18 -20.44 -5.72
CA ASP A 2 -8.85 -21.73 -5.98
C ASP A 2 -8.62 -22.78 -4.90
N ARG A 3 -7.35 -23.01 -4.47
CA ARG A 3 -7.02 -23.94 -3.38
C ARG A 3 -7.79 -23.66 -2.09
N THR A 4 -7.89 -22.38 -1.70
CA THR A 4 -8.58 -21.99 -0.48
C THR A 4 -10.10 -22.10 -0.61
N MET A 5 -10.64 -21.83 -1.80
CA MET A 5 -12.09 -21.92 -2.06
C MET A 5 -12.58 -23.37 -2.19
N THR A 6 -11.72 -24.32 -2.55
CA THR A 6 -12.07 -25.75 -2.66
C THR A 6 -11.98 -26.52 -1.34
N GLY A 7 -11.89 -25.82 -0.20
CA GLY A 7 -11.92 -26.41 1.13
C GLY A 7 -10.57 -26.93 1.65
N GLN A 8 -9.46 -26.68 0.96
CA GLN A 8 -8.14 -26.98 1.52
C GLN A 8 -7.80 -26.02 2.67
N PRO A 9 -6.99 -26.46 3.65
CA PRO A 9 -6.48 -25.58 4.68
C PRO A 9 -5.83 -24.33 4.09
N ILE A 10 -6.05 -23.18 4.73
CA ILE A 10 -5.43 -21.91 4.31
C ILE A 10 -3.89 -22.00 4.33
N GLN A 11 -3.35 -22.82 5.24
CA GLN A 11 -1.94 -23.05 5.40
C GLN A 11 -1.29 -23.59 4.11
N ASP A 12 -1.93 -24.54 3.45
CA ASP A 12 -1.47 -25.11 2.18
C ASP A 12 -1.40 -24.06 1.07
N SER A 13 -2.33 -23.10 1.08
CA SER A 13 -2.31 -21.97 0.13
C SER A 13 -1.16 -21.02 0.41
N ARG A 14 -0.83 -20.80 1.68
CA ARG A 14 0.30 -19.95 2.10
C ARG A 14 1.64 -20.59 1.74
N GLU A 15 1.79 -21.87 2.01
CA GLU A 15 2.98 -22.64 1.65
C GLU A 15 3.19 -22.67 0.13
N ALA A 16 2.10 -22.81 -0.64
CA ALA A 16 2.17 -22.71 -2.10
C ALA A 16 2.71 -21.37 -2.59
N ILE A 17 2.30 -20.25 -1.96
CA ILE A 17 2.80 -18.90 -2.31
C ILE A 17 4.29 -18.82 -2.04
N ILE A 18 4.74 -19.32 -0.89
CA ILE A 18 6.17 -19.32 -0.51
C ILE A 18 6.97 -20.19 -1.46
N ASN A 19 6.50 -21.42 -1.75
CA ASN A 19 7.16 -22.35 -2.66
C ASN A 19 7.27 -21.76 -4.07
N ALA A 20 6.24 -21.09 -4.58
CA ALA A 20 6.31 -20.44 -5.88
C ALA A 20 7.45 -19.41 -5.97
N VAL A 21 7.69 -18.64 -4.90
CA VAL A 21 8.83 -17.71 -4.81
C VAL A 21 10.15 -18.47 -4.79
N MET A 22 10.28 -19.48 -3.91
CA MET A 22 11.52 -20.27 -3.77
C MET A 22 11.89 -20.99 -5.06
N ASP A 23 10.92 -21.60 -5.73
CA ASP A 23 11.12 -22.34 -6.98
C ASP A 23 11.56 -21.40 -8.10
N SER A 24 10.90 -20.24 -8.23
CA SER A 24 11.20 -19.26 -9.27
C SER A 24 12.59 -18.64 -9.08
N LEU A 25 12.92 -18.24 -7.86
CA LEU A 25 14.24 -17.67 -7.55
C LEU A 25 15.34 -18.74 -7.56
N GLY A 26 15.05 -19.96 -7.13
CA GLY A 26 15.95 -21.09 -7.20
C GLY A 26 16.30 -21.49 -8.63
N ALA A 27 15.29 -21.54 -9.51
CA ALA A 27 15.49 -21.76 -10.94
C ALA A 27 16.38 -20.65 -11.54
N TYR A 28 16.09 -19.37 -11.23
CA TYR A 28 16.90 -18.24 -11.67
C TYR A 28 18.35 -18.31 -11.16
N SER A 29 18.55 -18.64 -9.89
CA SER A 29 19.90 -18.74 -9.31
C SER A 29 20.71 -19.87 -9.95
N LYS A 30 20.06 -20.99 -10.33
CA LYS A 30 20.72 -22.11 -11.01
C LYS A 30 21.12 -21.74 -12.44
N THR A 31 20.34 -20.93 -13.15
CA THR A 31 20.63 -20.57 -14.56
C THR A 31 21.71 -19.51 -14.71
N ILE A 32 21.83 -18.57 -13.78
CA ILE A 32 22.85 -17.50 -13.86
C ILE A 32 24.25 -17.96 -13.42
N GLY A 33 24.35 -19.14 -12.81
CA GLY A 33 25.62 -19.69 -12.34
C GLY A 33 26.13 -19.00 -11.06
N GLN A 34 26.92 -19.75 -10.29
CA GLN A 34 27.41 -19.36 -8.95
C GLN A 34 28.36 -18.13 -8.95
N GLY A 35 28.65 -17.52 -10.10
CA GLY A 35 29.58 -16.38 -10.23
C GLY A 35 29.06 -15.05 -9.66
N ARG A 36 27.78 -14.96 -9.31
CA ARG A 36 27.17 -13.81 -8.59
C ARG A 36 26.59 -14.24 -7.25
N ALA A 37 27.40 -14.91 -6.43
CA ALA A 37 27.04 -15.24 -5.05
C ALA A 37 26.59 -13.97 -4.30
N GLY A 38 25.30 -13.89 -3.96
CA GLY A 38 24.76 -12.83 -3.10
C GLY A 38 23.44 -12.21 -3.54
N LEU A 39 23.07 -12.25 -4.82
CA LEU A 39 21.79 -11.70 -5.29
C LEU A 39 20.68 -12.75 -5.21
N LEU A 40 19.73 -12.56 -4.28
CA LEU A 40 18.57 -13.44 -4.15
C LEU A 40 17.57 -13.23 -5.30
N THR A 41 17.47 -12.00 -5.80
CA THR A 41 16.56 -11.61 -6.87
C THR A 41 17.33 -11.00 -8.04
N PRO A 42 16.77 -11.04 -9.25
CA PRO A 42 17.31 -10.30 -10.38
C PRO A 42 17.38 -8.80 -10.07
N LYS A 43 18.38 -8.10 -10.62
CA LYS A 43 18.44 -6.61 -10.55
C LYS A 43 17.39 -5.96 -11.44
N GLU A 44 17.04 -6.62 -12.53
CA GLU A 44 16.17 -6.12 -13.59
C GLU A 44 15.03 -7.11 -13.88
N GLY A 45 14.00 -6.62 -14.57
CA GLY A 45 12.82 -7.41 -14.89
C GLY A 45 11.80 -7.51 -13.75
N HIS A 46 10.79 -8.33 -13.96
CA HIS A 46 9.59 -8.37 -13.12
C HIS A 46 9.73 -9.24 -11.87
N LEU A 47 10.63 -10.24 -11.90
CA LEU A 47 10.82 -11.18 -10.80
C LEU A 47 11.43 -10.53 -9.54
N LYS A 48 12.04 -9.34 -9.67
CA LYS A 48 12.59 -8.59 -8.54
C LYS A 48 11.55 -8.18 -7.49
N TYR A 49 10.30 -7.95 -7.91
CA TYR A 49 9.19 -7.59 -7.02
C TYR A 49 8.38 -8.80 -6.56
N PHE A 50 8.64 -9.99 -7.11
CA PHE A 50 7.82 -11.16 -6.82
C PHE A 50 7.79 -11.54 -5.34
N PRO A 51 8.93 -11.54 -4.60
CA PRO A 51 8.89 -11.78 -3.15
C PRO A 51 8.06 -10.74 -2.39
N GLN A 52 8.10 -9.48 -2.83
CA GLN A 52 7.36 -8.40 -2.18
C GLN A 52 5.85 -8.58 -2.35
N TYR A 53 5.38 -8.88 -3.56
CA TYR A 53 3.97 -9.20 -3.81
C TYR A 53 3.53 -10.49 -3.12
N ALA A 54 4.41 -11.49 -3.02
CA ALA A 54 4.12 -12.71 -2.27
C ALA A 54 3.94 -12.44 -0.77
N LEU A 55 4.81 -11.62 -0.18
CA LEU A 55 4.66 -11.21 1.22
C LEU A 55 3.36 -10.43 1.44
N ALA A 56 3.04 -9.49 0.55
CA ALA A 56 1.79 -8.76 0.57
C ALA A 56 0.57 -9.70 0.54
N MET A 57 0.58 -10.71 -0.35
CA MET A 57 -0.47 -11.74 -0.39
C MET A 57 -0.58 -12.48 0.94
N LEU A 58 0.54 -12.92 1.54
CA LEU A 58 0.54 -13.64 2.82
C LEU A 58 0.01 -12.81 3.99
N LYS A 59 0.06 -11.47 3.90
CA LYS A 59 -0.48 -10.53 4.89
C LYS A 59 -1.93 -10.12 4.58
N HIS A 60 -2.39 -10.28 3.35
CA HIS A 60 -3.72 -9.87 2.94
C HIS A 60 -4.82 -10.70 3.61
N THR A 61 -5.98 -10.08 3.88
CA THR A 61 -7.15 -10.71 4.52
C THR A 61 -7.57 -12.04 3.90
N ALA A 62 -7.34 -12.20 2.59
CA ALA A 62 -7.62 -13.43 1.86
C ALA A 62 -6.76 -14.62 2.34
N PHE A 63 -5.50 -14.40 2.73
CA PHE A 63 -4.54 -15.47 3.05
C PHE A 63 -3.86 -15.35 4.42
N ALA A 64 -4.18 -14.31 5.19
CA ALA A 64 -3.62 -14.09 6.51
C ALA A 64 -4.06 -15.20 7.49
N ALA A 65 -3.07 -15.78 8.18
CA ALA A 65 -3.26 -16.69 9.29
C ALA A 65 -3.21 -15.91 10.62
N GLY A 66 -4.17 -16.16 11.52
CA GLY A 66 -4.07 -15.74 12.91
C GLY A 66 -4.64 -14.35 13.26
N ARG A 67 -5.86 -14.04 12.82
CA ARG A 67 -6.73 -13.02 13.44
C ARG A 67 -8.18 -13.48 13.32
N SER A 68 -9.07 -12.96 14.17
CA SER A 68 -10.52 -13.09 13.96
C SER A 68 -10.94 -12.26 12.75
N ILE A 69 -10.58 -12.75 11.55
CA ILE A 69 -11.06 -12.23 10.27
C ILE A 69 -12.46 -12.79 10.08
N LYS A 70 -13.43 -11.92 9.84
CA LYS A 70 -14.79 -12.37 9.59
C LYS A 70 -14.85 -13.12 8.26
N LEU A 71 -15.70 -14.14 8.20
CA LEU A 71 -15.77 -15.03 7.03
C LEU A 71 -16.18 -14.27 5.76
N ASP A 72 -17.11 -13.33 5.89
CA ASP A 72 -17.57 -12.43 4.82
C ASP A 72 -16.44 -11.54 4.29
N GLU A 73 -15.63 -10.93 5.16
CA GLU A 73 -14.47 -10.12 4.76
C GLU A 73 -13.45 -10.94 3.98
N ARG A 74 -13.18 -12.18 4.43
CA ARG A 74 -12.28 -13.09 3.73
C ARG A 74 -12.84 -13.52 2.37
N ALA A 75 -14.12 -13.88 2.32
CA ALA A 75 -14.78 -14.25 1.08
C ALA A 75 -14.76 -13.10 0.06
N ALA A 76 -15.08 -11.87 0.50
CA ALA A 76 -15.01 -10.68 -0.32
C ALA A 76 -13.59 -10.45 -0.88
N ALA A 77 -12.56 -10.57 -0.04
CA ALA A 77 -11.17 -10.46 -0.46
C ALA A 77 -10.75 -11.52 -1.50
N MET A 78 -11.23 -12.76 -1.36
CA MET A 78 -10.98 -13.83 -2.33
C MET A 78 -11.69 -13.58 -3.66
N LEU A 79 -12.95 -13.12 -3.62
CA LEU A 79 -13.72 -12.77 -4.81
C LEU A 79 -13.06 -11.61 -5.57
N MET A 80 -12.56 -10.60 -4.86
CA MET A 80 -11.79 -9.51 -5.46
C MET A 80 -10.56 -10.06 -6.21
N PHE A 81 -9.76 -10.94 -5.60
CA PHE A 81 -8.64 -11.57 -6.32
C PHE A 81 -9.05 -12.46 -7.49
N ARG A 82 -10.28 -12.97 -7.50
CA ARG A 82 -10.79 -13.81 -8.59
C ARG A 82 -11.31 -12.99 -9.78
N PHE A 83 -11.91 -11.84 -9.52
CA PHE A 83 -12.72 -11.13 -10.52
C PHE A 83 -12.26 -9.71 -10.85
N CYS A 84 -11.44 -9.07 -10.01
CA CYS A 84 -10.95 -7.72 -10.30
C CYS A 84 -9.85 -7.72 -11.38
N PRO A 85 -9.69 -6.62 -12.15
CA PRO A 85 -8.56 -6.43 -13.05
C PRO A 85 -7.21 -6.53 -12.32
N LEU A 86 -6.18 -7.00 -13.03
CA LEU A 86 -4.83 -7.18 -12.48
C LEU A 86 -4.29 -5.90 -11.82
N GLU A 87 -4.49 -4.75 -12.45
CA GLU A 87 -4.03 -3.45 -11.94
C GLU A 87 -4.65 -3.09 -10.58
N GLN A 88 -5.92 -3.44 -10.38
CA GLN A 88 -6.61 -3.25 -9.10
C GLN A 88 -6.09 -4.22 -8.05
N ILE A 89 -5.85 -5.48 -8.43
CA ILE A 89 -5.26 -6.49 -7.56
C ILE A 89 -3.85 -6.09 -7.10
N LEU A 90 -3.02 -5.58 -8.02
CA LEU A 90 -1.67 -5.14 -7.69
C LEU A 90 -1.68 -3.92 -6.77
N SER A 91 -2.58 -2.95 -6.99
CA SER A 91 -2.78 -1.80 -6.10
C SER A 91 -3.29 -2.23 -4.71
N GLU A 92 -4.14 -3.25 -4.64
CA GLU A 92 -4.59 -3.78 -3.35
C GLU A 92 -3.47 -4.49 -2.57
N LEU A 93 -2.62 -5.25 -3.27
CA LEU A 93 -1.51 -5.98 -2.66
C LEU A 93 -0.39 -5.05 -2.21
N TYR A 94 0.03 -4.14 -3.08
CA TYR A 94 1.06 -3.16 -2.77
C TYR A 94 0.53 -1.75 -3.01
N PRO A 95 -0.12 -1.17 -1.98
CA PRO A 95 -0.64 0.19 -2.00
C PRO A 95 0.42 1.24 -2.34
N LYS A 96 -0.03 2.42 -2.72
CA LYS A 96 0.85 3.59 -2.86
C LYS A 96 0.57 4.59 -1.74
N LEU A 97 1.59 4.88 -0.94
CA LEU A 97 1.55 5.84 0.15
C LEU A 97 2.09 7.19 -0.32
N TYR A 98 1.38 8.28 -0.06
CA TYR A 98 1.79 9.63 -0.46
C TYR A 98 1.69 10.57 0.73
N ARG A 99 2.70 11.42 0.97
CA ARG A 99 2.63 12.46 2.00
C ARG A 99 2.00 13.73 1.41
N LEU A 100 0.80 14.07 1.87
CA LEU A 100 0.03 15.20 1.34
C LEU A 100 0.57 16.55 1.77
N ASN A 101 1.30 16.65 2.89
CA ASN A 101 1.87 17.91 3.37
C ASN A 101 2.77 18.60 2.32
N GLN A 102 3.38 17.84 1.40
CA GLN A 102 4.19 18.39 0.31
C GLN A 102 3.39 19.33 -0.61
N LEU A 103 2.08 19.12 -0.73
CA LEU A 103 1.19 19.96 -1.53
C LEU A 103 0.90 21.32 -0.89
N ALA A 104 1.33 21.55 0.36
CA ALA A 104 1.28 22.87 0.99
C ALA A 104 2.32 23.82 0.37
N GLN A 105 3.40 23.28 -0.20
CA GLN A 105 4.48 24.09 -0.76
C GLN A 105 3.98 24.92 -1.96
N PRO A 106 4.51 26.14 -2.13
CA PRO A 106 4.18 26.95 -3.28
C PRO A 106 4.69 26.30 -4.58
N PRO A 107 4.11 26.65 -5.74
CA PRO A 107 4.60 26.21 -7.04
C PRO A 107 6.09 26.51 -7.23
N VAL A 108 6.82 25.60 -7.87
CA VAL A 108 8.28 25.74 -8.10
C VAL A 108 8.61 26.66 -9.26
N GLY A 109 7.61 27.08 -10.03
CA GLY A 109 7.75 27.97 -11.17
C GLY A 109 6.45 28.04 -11.97
N ARG A 110 6.54 28.61 -13.17
CA ARG A 110 5.46 28.62 -14.16
C ARG A 110 5.95 28.04 -15.47
N ASP A 111 5.07 27.32 -16.15
CA ASP A 111 5.35 26.76 -17.47
C ASP A 111 5.26 27.85 -18.57
N GLU A 112 5.49 27.44 -19.82
CA GLU A 112 5.45 28.33 -20.99
C GLU A 112 4.05 28.93 -21.24
N ASN A 113 3.01 28.30 -20.70
CA ASN A 113 1.61 28.76 -20.78
C ASN A 113 1.22 29.66 -19.59
N GLY A 114 2.13 29.87 -18.63
CA GLY A 114 1.88 30.63 -17.41
C GLY A 114 1.15 29.84 -16.32
N GLU A 115 1.01 28.52 -16.45
CA GLU A 115 0.43 27.64 -15.44
C GLU A 115 1.46 27.30 -14.35
N ASP A 116 1.00 27.23 -13.10
CA ASP A 116 1.85 26.91 -11.96
C ASP A 116 2.36 25.47 -12.03
N ILE A 117 3.69 25.31 -11.96
CA ILE A 117 4.34 24.00 -11.92
C ILE A 117 4.26 23.46 -10.49
N ILE A 118 3.41 22.45 -10.30
CA ILE A 118 3.21 21.78 -9.02
C ILE A 118 4.12 20.55 -8.93
N GLU A 119 4.92 20.46 -7.87
CA GLU A 119 5.65 19.25 -7.53
C GLU A 119 4.69 18.23 -6.89
N TRP A 120 4.43 17.14 -7.59
CA TRP A 120 3.52 16.10 -7.10
C TRP A 120 4.23 15.12 -6.15
N PRO A 121 3.59 14.74 -5.03
CA PRO A 121 4.14 13.76 -4.10
C PRO A 121 4.52 12.45 -4.78
N GLN A 122 5.74 11.99 -4.52
CA GLN A 122 6.20 10.67 -4.97
C GLN A 122 5.71 9.57 -4.02
N PRO A 123 5.46 8.36 -4.53
CA PRO A 123 5.05 7.25 -3.68
C PRO A 123 6.17 6.86 -2.71
N LEU A 124 5.81 6.72 -1.44
CA LEU A 124 6.65 6.26 -0.35
C LEU A 124 6.54 4.73 -0.21
N PRO A 125 7.56 4.06 0.34
CA PRO A 125 7.45 2.64 0.69
C PRO A 125 6.37 2.38 1.74
N CYS A 126 5.82 1.16 1.74
CA CYS A 126 4.70 0.77 2.59
C CYS A 126 5.18 0.32 3.98
N SER A 127 5.82 1.24 4.70
CA SER A 127 6.33 1.05 6.07
C SER A 127 6.04 2.26 6.95
N PHE A 128 5.79 2.02 8.23
CA PHE A 128 5.71 3.04 9.28
C PHE A 128 6.98 3.87 9.43
N GLU A 129 8.13 3.39 8.94
CA GLU A 129 9.37 4.17 8.89
C GLU A 129 9.20 5.53 8.18
N TYR A 130 8.31 5.59 7.19
CA TYR A 130 8.02 6.79 6.39
C TYR A 130 6.81 7.60 6.91
N VAL A 131 6.21 7.17 8.02
CA VAL A 131 5.06 7.81 8.65
C VAL A 131 5.52 8.68 9.81
N HIS A 132 5.59 9.98 9.58
CA HIS A 132 5.98 10.99 10.56
C HIS A 132 4.78 11.47 11.37
N ARG A 133 5.04 11.92 12.60
CA ARG A 133 4.04 12.36 13.57
C ARG A 133 3.29 13.63 13.16
N ASP A 134 3.85 14.40 12.24
CA ASP A 134 3.33 15.67 11.69
C ASP A 134 2.72 15.49 10.29
N GLY A 135 2.49 14.24 9.88
CA GLY A 135 2.12 13.89 8.51
C GLY A 135 0.63 13.60 8.31
N ALA A 136 0.12 14.08 7.17
CA ALA A 136 -1.11 13.60 6.57
C ALA A 136 -0.77 12.81 5.30
N TYR A 137 -1.39 11.65 5.13
CA TYR A 137 -1.03 10.68 4.12
C TYR A 137 -2.25 10.21 3.34
N LEU A 138 -2.09 10.09 2.03
CA LEU A 138 -3.03 9.38 1.16
C LEU A 138 -2.46 8.00 0.86
N LEU A 139 -3.23 6.97 1.18
CA LEU A 139 -2.92 5.59 0.82
C LEU A 139 -3.91 5.14 -0.26
N GLU A 140 -3.40 4.95 -1.48
CA GLU A 140 -4.16 4.40 -2.59
C GLU A 140 -4.08 2.88 -2.57
N THR A 141 -5.25 2.23 -2.51
CA THR A 141 -5.39 0.78 -2.63
C THR A 141 -6.38 0.44 -3.75
N GLY A 142 -6.45 -0.84 -4.15
CA GLY A 142 -7.41 -1.29 -5.14
C GLY A 142 -8.88 -1.25 -4.67
N SER A 143 -9.13 -1.28 -3.36
CA SER A 143 -10.47 -1.37 -2.78
C SER A 143 -11.00 -0.07 -2.16
N ALA A 144 -10.11 0.84 -1.77
CA ALA A 144 -10.43 2.11 -1.10
C ALA A 144 -9.27 3.11 -1.16
N LEU A 145 -9.56 4.37 -0.88
CA LEU A 145 -8.54 5.37 -0.54
C LEU A 145 -8.56 5.58 0.96
N TYR A 146 -7.39 5.69 1.60
CA TYR A 146 -7.31 6.03 3.01
C TYR A 146 -6.63 7.38 3.17
N LEU A 147 -7.28 8.30 3.87
CA LEU A 147 -6.67 9.52 4.35
C LEU A 147 -6.23 9.29 5.80
N TYR A 148 -4.95 9.00 5.99
CA TYR A 148 -4.38 8.81 7.32
C TYR A 148 -3.84 10.14 7.85
N VAL A 149 -4.35 10.59 8.99
CA VAL A 149 -3.94 11.84 9.62
C VAL A 149 -3.39 11.54 11.01
N THR A 150 -2.22 12.11 11.30
CA THR A 150 -1.56 12.02 12.60
C THR A 150 -1.97 13.17 13.51
N SER A 151 -1.90 12.92 14.81
CA SER A 151 -2.35 13.85 15.86
C SER A 151 -1.57 15.18 15.89
N TYR A 152 -0.31 15.20 15.45
CA TYR A 152 0.53 16.41 15.40
C TYR A 152 0.63 17.03 14.00
N THR A 153 -0.28 16.68 13.08
CA THR A 153 -0.32 17.34 11.76
C THR A 153 -0.56 18.83 11.95
N ASP A 154 0.20 19.66 11.23
CA ASP A 154 0.10 21.11 11.29
C ASP A 154 -1.36 21.60 11.12
N GLN A 155 -1.83 22.43 12.05
CA GLN A 155 -3.21 22.88 12.10
C GLN A 155 -3.56 23.75 10.89
N GLN A 156 -2.62 24.59 10.44
CA GLN A 156 -2.84 25.44 9.28
C GLN A 156 -3.02 24.59 8.02
N PHE A 157 -2.15 23.59 7.81
CA PHE A 157 -2.32 22.63 6.73
C PHE A 157 -3.65 21.87 6.81
N MET A 158 -4.09 21.44 8.00
CA MET A 158 -5.36 20.74 8.17
C MET A 158 -6.56 21.60 7.76
N LEU A 159 -6.58 22.86 8.21
CA LEU A 159 -7.60 23.82 7.81
C LEU A 159 -7.53 24.11 6.32
N ASP A 160 -6.32 24.27 5.77
CA ASP A 160 -6.17 24.64 4.38
C ASP A 160 -6.47 23.50 3.42
N ALA A 161 -6.07 22.26 3.73
CA ALA A 161 -6.26 21.11 2.86
C ALA A 161 -7.65 20.47 3.01
N PHE A 162 -8.21 20.48 4.23
CA PHE A 162 -9.41 19.71 4.57
C PHE A 162 -10.52 20.53 5.24
N GLY A 163 -10.33 21.83 5.48
CA GLY A 163 -11.37 22.71 6.01
C GLY A 163 -11.74 22.45 7.47
N ALA A 164 -11.00 21.57 8.14
CA ALA A 164 -11.27 21.15 9.51
C ALA A 164 -9.96 20.80 10.22
N ASP A 165 -9.95 20.98 11.54
CA ASP A 165 -8.87 20.49 12.38
C ASP A 165 -8.86 18.95 12.47
N TYR A 166 -7.83 18.40 13.12
CA TYR A 166 -7.69 16.96 13.35
C TYR A 166 -8.90 16.33 14.05
N ASN A 167 -9.55 17.05 14.96
CA ASN A 167 -10.67 16.54 15.76
C ASN A 167 -11.96 16.47 14.96
N ASN A 168 -12.16 17.42 14.05
CA ASN A 168 -13.40 17.67 13.33
C ASN A 168 -13.37 17.18 11.87
N ILE A 169 -12.25 16.66 11.38
CA ILE A 169 -12.14 16.12 10.03
C ILE A 169 -13.17 14.99 9.77
N LYS A 170 -13.95 15.14 8.69
CA LYS A 170 -15.03 14.25 8.26
C LYS A 170 -14.94 13.93 6.77
N GLN A 171 -15.61 12.85 6.37
CA GLN A 171 -15.53 12.23 5.04
C GLN A 171 -15.93 13.14 3.86
N CYS A 172 -16.68 14.22 4.10
CA CYS A 172 -17.29 15.05 3.05
C CYS A 172 -16.61 16.41 2.77
N LEU A 173 -15.51 16.75 3.44
CA LEU A 173 -15.02 18.14 3.49
C LEU A 173 -14.12 18.58 2.32
N LEU A 174 -13.79 17.69 1.37
CA LEU A 174 -12.92 18.11 0.27
C LEU A 174 -13.56 19.19 -0.59
N ASP A 175 -14.90 19.23 -0.74
CA ASP A 175 -15.56 20.12 -1.71
C ASP A 175 -15.82 21.55 -1.22
N GLU A 176 -15.72 21.82 0.09
CA GLU A 176 -16.11 23.11 0.69
C GLU A 176 -14.96 24.14 0.76
N VAL A 177 -13.70 23.71 0.54
CA VAL A 177 -12.51 24.54 0.76
C VAL A 177 -11.96 25.10 -0.55
N ASN A 178 -11.92 26.43 -0.65
CA ASN A 178 -11.58 27.16 -1.88
C ASN A 178 -10.23 27.91 -1.82
N ASN A 179 -9.21 27.31 -1.19
CA ASN A 179 -7.84 27.83 -1.24
C ASN A 179 -6.96 27.00 -2.20
N ASP A 180 -5.73 27.46 -2.43
CA ASP A 180 -4.84 26.80 -3.38
C ASP A 180 -4.35 25.43 -2.91
N VAL A 181 -4.17 25.23 -1.60
CA VAL A 181 -3.74 23.95 -1.03
C VAL A 181 -4.81 22.88 -1.25
N ALA A 182 -6.07 23.16 -0.90
CA ALA A 182 -7.21 22.28 -1.15
C ALA A 182 -7.35 21.94 -2.63
N ARG A 183 -7.22 22.93 -3.53
CA ARG A 183 -7.24 22.68 -4.98
C ARG A 183 -6.12 21.73 -5.40
N ARG A 184 -4.91 21.89 -4.89
CA ARG A 184 -3.78 20.99 -5.17
C ARG A 184 -4.01 19.59 -4.61
N VAL A 185 -4.55 19.45 -3.39
CA VAL A 185 -4.90 18.15 -2.78
C VAL A 185 -5.99 17.44 -3.61
N GLN A 186 -7.07 18.13 -3.95
CA GLN A 186 -8.13 17.59 -4.81
C GLN A 186 -7.59 17.20 -6.19
N ALA A 187 -6.79 18.05 -6.82
CA ALA A 187 -6.19 17.77 -8.12
C ALA A 187 -5.27 16.55 -8.06
N PHE A 188 -4.48 16.41 -6.98
CA PHE A 188 -3.65 15.23 -6.75
C PHE A 188 -4.48 13.97 -6.56
N ILE A 189 -5.52 14.01 -5.72
CA ILE A 189 -6.43 12.87 -5.53
C ILE A 189 -7.06 12.48 -6.87
N LYS A 190 -7.58 13.45 -7.63
CA LYS A 190 -8.14 13.23 -8.98
C LYS A 190 -7.11 12.62 -9.94
N LYS A 191 -5.85 13.05 -9.89
CA LYS A 191 -4.76 12.50 -10.70
C LYS A 191 -4.44 11.04 -10.34
N VAL A 192 -4.36 10.72 -9.05
CA VAL A 192 -4.09 9.37 -8.56
C VAL A 192 -5.24 8.42 -8.91
N VAL A 193 -6.47 8.93 -8.80
CA VAL A 193 -7.71 8.19 -9.05
C VAL A 193 -8.05 8.04 -10.53
N GLY A 194 -7.85 9.07 -11.34
CA GLY A 194 -8.44 9.21 -12.68
C GLY A 194 -7.97 8.16 -13.70
N LEU A 195 -6.95 7.38 -13.35
CA LEU A 195 -6.40 6.30 -14.16
C LEU A 195 -6.98 4.91 -13.80
N LYS A 196 -8.03 4.82 -12.96
CA LYS A 196 -8.49 3.57 -12.37
C LYS A 196 -9.94 3.22 -12.76
N PHE A 197 -10.18 1.93 -13.00
CA PHE A 197 -11.48 1.37 -13.36
C PHE A 197 -12.51 1.34 -12.23
N TYR A 198 -12.06 1.37 -10.98
CA TYR A 198 -12.92 1.32 -9.80
C TYR A 198 -12.42 2.30 -8.74
N LEU A 199 -13.33 3.14 -8.24
CA LEU A 199 -13.08 4.01 -7.10
C LEU A 199 -13.76 3.41 -5.86
N GLY A 200 -12.96 2.94 -4.92
CA GLY A 200 -13.44 2.65 -3.58
C GLY A 200 -13.73 3.92 -2.76
N PRO A 201 -14.36 3.80 -1.59
CA PRO A 201 -14.63 4.96 -0.74
C PRO A 201 -13.33 5.61 -0.24
N LEU A 202 -13.37 6.93 0.01
CA LEU A 202 -12.36 7.61 0.82
C LEU A 202 -12.67 7.37 2.30
N ILE A 203 -11.74 6.72 3.01
CA ILE A 203 -11.84 6.37 4.43
C ILE A 203 -10.87 7.23 5.22
N ILE A 204 -11.37 8.01 6.15
CA ILE A 204 -10.52 8.80 7.04
C ILE A 204 -10.07 7.94 8.21
N VAL A 205 -8.76 7.90 8.43
CA VAL A 205 -8.12 7.14 9.50
C VAL A 205 -7.36 8.11 10.38
N LYS A 206 -7.72 8.14 11.66
CA LYS A 206 -7.05 8.98 12.65
C LYS A 206 -6.15 8.11 13.52
N GLU A 207 -4.94 8.59 13.77
CA GLU A 207 -3.94 7.90 14.61
C GLU A 207 -4.48 7.46 15.99
N ASP A 208 -5.32 8.29 16.63
CA ASP A 208 -5.82 8.01 17.98
C ASP A 208 -7.06 7.10 18.01
N LEU A 209 -7.63 6.79 16.84
CA LEU A 209 -8.84 5.99 16.75
C LEU A 209 -8.55 4.51 16.50
N PRO A 210 -9.45 3.59 16.90
CA PRO A 210 -9.28 2.15 16.65
C PRO A 210 -9.13 1.80 15.16
N ASN A 211 -9.67 2.64 14.27
CA ASN A 211 -9.58 2.44 12.82
C ASN A 211 -8.16 2.63 12.26
N LYS A 212 -7.18 3.11 13.05
CA LYS A 212 -5.75 3.14 12.67
C LYS A 212 -5.22 1.80 12.16
N GLN A 213 -5.80 0.70 12.65
CA GLN A 213 -5.46 -0.65 12.21
C GLN A 213 -5.76 -0.89 10.73
N LEU A 214 -6.73 -0.18 10.14
CA LEU A 214 -7.04 -0.26 8.71
C LEU A 214 -5.87 0.25 7.87
N PHE A 215 -5.22 1.33 8.31
CA PHE A 215 -4.01 1.86 7.67
C PHE A 215 -2.78 0.99 7.97
N ALA A 216 -2.56 0.66 9.25
CA ALA A 216 -1.39 -0.11 9.69
C ALA A 216 -1.26 -1.47 8.98
N ARG A 217 -2.37 -2.17 8.74
CA ARG A 217 -2.38 -3.47 8.06
C ARG A 217 -1.98 -3.41 6.58
N ARG A 218 -2.01 -2.21 5.98
CA ARG A 218 -1.65 -1.99 4.57
C ARG A 218 -0.18 -1.60 4.38
N LEU A 219 0.55 -1.35 5.48
CA LEU A 219 2.00 -1.16 5.46
C LEU A 219 2.68 -2.53 5.41
N VAL A 220 2.67 -3.11 4.21
CA VAL A 220 3.05 -4.51 3.96
C VAL A 220 4.53 -4.82 4.15
N ASP A 221 5.40 -3.82 4.23
CA ASP A 221 6.83 -4.05 4.45
C ASP A 221 7.15 -4.31 5.93
N ASP A 222 6.28 -3.88 6.85
CA ASP A 222 6.50 -3.98 8.29
C ASP A 222 6.17 -5.36 8.87
N ARG A 223 6.81 -5.70 9.98
CA ARG A 223 6.50 -6.93 10.70
C ARG A 223 5.08 -6.89 11.27
N THR A 224 4.39 -8.03 11.22
CA THR A 224 3.11 -8.24 11.88
C THR A 224 3.23 -9.37 12.91
N GLU A 225 2.22 -9.55 13.77
CA GLU A 225 2.23 -10.56 14.84
C GLU A 225 2.61 -11.98 14.33
N ASN A 226 2.08 -12.37 13.16
CA ASN A 226 2.22 -13.74 12.63
C ASN A 226 2.98 -13.82 11.30
N THR A 227 3.50 -12.70 10.78
CA THR A 227 4.19 -12.65 9.49
C THR A 227 5.38 -11.69 9.51
N PHE A 228 6.45 -12.10 8.85
CA PHE A 228 7.72 -11.37 8.70
C PHE A 228 7.57 -9.94 8.17
N SER A 229 8.54 -9.07 8.49
CA SER A 229 8.83 -7.88 7.67
C SER A 229 9.40 -8.30 6.31
N TYR A 230 9.50 -7.35 5.37
CA TYR A 230 10.07 -7.64 4.06
C TYR A 230 11.52 -8.15 4.15
N VAL A 231 12.35 -7.49 4.95
CA VAL A 231 13.76 -7.89 5.15
C VAL A 231 13.85 -9.27 5.80
N GLU A 232 13.02 -9.57 6.80
CA GLU A 232 12.95 -10.89 7.43
C GLU A 232 12.52 -11.96 6.43
N PHE A 233 11.53 -11.67 5.57
CA PHE A 233 11.03 -12.61 4.57
C PHE A 233 12.09 -12.95 3.52
N ILE A 234 12.82 -11.95 3.01
CA ILE A 234 13.93 -12.17 2.08
C ILE A 234 15.02 -13.06 2.70
N ASN A 235 15.37 -12.82 3.96
CA ASN A 235 16.34 -13.64 4.68
C ASN A 235 15.84 -15.07 4.92
N TYR A 236 14.55 -15.23 5.20
CA TYR A 236 13.91 -16.53 5.31
C TYR A 236 14.00 -17.31 3.98
N ILE A 237 13.58 -16.70 2.87
CA ILE A 237 13.66 -17.33 1.53
C ILE A 237 15.11 -17.72 1.19
N ARG A 238 16.09 -16.85 1.45
CA ARG A 238 17.50 -17.16 1.24
C ARG A 238 17.97 -18.37 2.04
N ARG A 239 17.53 -18.49 3.31
CA ARG A 239 17.90 -19.62 4.17
C ARG A 239 17.29 -20.92 3.68
N GLU A 240 16.01 -20.92 3.33
CA GLU A 240 15.32 -22.12 2.83
C GLU A 240 15.88 -22.59 1.49
N MET A 241 16.27 -21.68 0.59
CA MET A 241 16.88 -22.04 -0.70
C MET A 241 18.28 -22.64 -0.57
N ASN A 242 18.98 -22.39 0.54
CA ASN A 242 20.33 -22.90 0.80
C ASN A 242 20.32 -24.21 1.60
N LYS A 243 19.16 -24.71 2.02
CA LYS A 243 19.00 -26.05 2.59
C LYS A 243 18.95 -27.09 1.48
#